data_AF-A0A7W0R0W3-F1
#
_entry.id   AF-A0A7W0R0W3-F1
#
_cell.length_a   1.000
_cell.length_b   1.000
_cell.length_c   1.000
_cell.angle_alpha   90.00
_cell.angle_beta   90.00
_cell.angle_gamma   90.00
#
_symmetry.space_group_name_H-M   'P 1'
#
loop_
_entity.id
_entity.type
_entity.pdbx_description
1 polymer ?
#
loop_
_entity_poly.entity_id
_entity_poly.type
_entity_poly.pdbx_seq_one_letter_code
_entity_poly.pdbx_strand_id
1 'polypeptide(L)'
;MATATAAAALGFASAGISAYWALGGTALLDTVGGDIERWGRERGTAVVAALWTVVAIKVVVALAAPVLVGVVANRLPAWTRSVVLRALGWTTAMLLTAYGAVLTIAGVLIEAGAIDADATADDRALAWHTYLWDPWFALWGATFLVALWRTRRTELSGRRS
;
A
#
# COMPACT_ATOMS: atom_id res chain seq x y z
N MET A 1 -6.22 -14.48 -10.21
CA MET A 1 -5.51 -15.26 -9.17
C MET A 1 -4.13 -14.67 -8.92
N ALA A 2 -3.13 -14.85 -9.79
CA ALA A 2 -1.74 -14.38 -9.56
C ALA A 2 -1.61 -12.90 -9.12
N THR A 3 -2.31 -11.96 -9.76
CA THR A 3 -2.24 -10.53 -9.42
C THR A 3 -2.87 -10.20 -8.06
N ALA A 4 -3.92 -10.93 -7.66
CA ALA A 4 -4.52 -10.77 -6.34
C ALA A 4 -3.60 -11.33 -5.24
N THR A 5 -2.93 -12.44 -5.50
CA THR A 5 -1.92 -13.01 -4.59
C THR A 5 -0.72 -12.09 -4.46
N ALA A 6 -0.23 -11.50 -5.56
CA ALA A 6 0.84 -10.51 -5.53
C ALA A 6 0.45 -9.27 -4.72
N ALA A 7 -0.75 -8.72 -4.95
CA ALA A 7 -1.27 -7.59 -4.17
C ALA A 7 -1.36 -7.93 -2.67
N ALA A 8 -1.86 -9.11 -2.32
CA ALA A 8 -1.92 -9.54 -0.93
C ALA A 8 -0.52 -9.66 -0.31
N ALA A 9 0.44 -10.28 -1.01
CA ALA A 9 1.81 -10.46 -0.53
C ALA A 9 2.50 -9.10 -0.27
N LEU A 10 2.39 -8.16 -1.21
CA LEU A 10 2.94 -6.81 -1.07
C LEU A 10 2.31 -6.05 0.11
N GLY A 11 1.00 -6.14 0.27
CA GLY A 11 0.28 -5.52 1.37
C GLY A 11 0.66 -6.11 2.73
N PHE A 12 0.72 -7.44 2.83
CA PHE A 12 1.11 -8.12 4.07
C PHE A 12 2.56 -7.88 4.45
N ALA A 13 3.49 -7.87 3.50
CA ALA A 13 4.87 -7.56 3.80
C ALA A 13 5.03 -6.10 4.28
N SER A 14 4.30 -5.14 3.68
CA SER A 14 4.24 -3.76 4.18
C SER A 14 3.61 -3.66 5.58
N ALA A 15 2.57 -4.45 5.87
CA ALA A 15 1.97 -4.53 7.20
C ALA A 15 2.93 -5.15 8.24
N GLY A 16 3.69 -6.17 7.84
CA GLY A 16 4.69 -6.83 8.69
C GLY A 16 5.80 -5.89 9.12
N ILE A 17 6.30 -5.05 8.21
CA ILE A 17 7.27 -3.99 8.54
C ILE A 17 6.67 -3.03 9.58
N SER A 18 5.45 -2.54 9.36
CA SER A 18 4.78 -1.65 10.31
C SER A 18 4.49 -2.31 11.66
N ALA A 19 4.18 -3.60 11.69
CA ALA A 19 3.98 -4.37 12.92
C ALA A 19 5.29 -4.57 13.68
N TYR A 20 6.39 -4.83 12.97
CA TYR A 20 7.72 -4.86 13.56
C TYR A 20 8.07 -3.53 14.25
N TRP A 21 7.79 -2.39 13.61
CA TRP A 21 7.94 -1.08 14.24
C TRP A 21 7.00 -0.88 15.44
N ALA A 22 5.74 -1.32 15.34
CA ALA A 22 4.77 -1.23 16.44
C ALA A 22 5.20 -2.07 17.67
N LEU A 23 5.92 -3.18 17.44
CA LEU A 23 6.53 -4.01 18.48
C LEU A 23 7.83 -3.41 19.05
N GLY A 24 8.29 -2.29 18.48
CA GLY A 24 9.49 -1.58 18.93
C GLY A 24 10.75 -1.87 18.11
N GLY A 25 10.64 -2.62 17.02
CA GLY A 25 11.72 -2.75 16.07
C GLY A 25 12.14 -1.39 15.49
N THR A 26 13.44 -1.16 15.33
CA THR A 26 13.97 0.11 14.81
C THR A 26 14.67 -0.01 13.47
N ALA A 27 14.80 -1.22 12.93
CA ALA A 27 15.39 -1.42 11.61
C ALA A 27 14.62 -0.64 10.53
N LEU A 28 15.35 -0.01 9.61
CA LEU A 28 14.85 0.82 8.53
C LEU A 28 14.10 2.10 8.94
N LEU A 29 13.96 2.44 10.23
CA LEU A 29 13.34 3.73 10.62
C LEU A 29 14.13 4.93 10.07
N ASP A 30 15.45 4.80 10.02
CA ASP A 30 16.40 5.74 9.42
C ASP A 30 16.25 5.90 7.90
N THR A 31 15.47 5.03 7.25
CA THR A 31 15.18 5.10 5.81
C THR A 31 13.81 5.73 5.51
N VAL A 32 12.98 5.91 6.54
CA VAL A 32 11.70 6.62 6.44
C VAL A 32 11.90 8.10 6.75
N GLY A 33 12.80 8.40 7.69
CA GLY A 33 13.19 9.76 8.05
C GLY A 33 12.10 10.59 8.74
N GLY A 34 12.47 11.81 9.14
CA GLY A 34 11.57 12.82 9.67
C GLY A 34 10.88 12.45 11.01
N ASP A 35 9.66 12.96 11.19
CA ASP A 35 8.89 12.80 12.43
C ASP A 35 8.54 11.34 12.76
N ILE A 36 8.49 10.47 11.75
CA ILE A 36 8.19 9.04 11.96
C ILE A 36 9.35 8.34 12.68
N GLU A 37 10.59 8.71 12.38
CA GLU A 37 11.76 8.21 13.11
C GLU A 37 11.75 8.72 14.56
N ARG A 38 11.48 10.02 14.76
CA ARG A 38 11.40 10.63 16.09
C ARG A 38 10.30 10.01 16.94
N TRP A 39 9.09 9.86 16.40
CA TRP A 39 7.95 9.23 17.07
C TRP A 39 8.20 7.74 17.34
N GLY A 40 8.83 7.03 16.41
CA GLY A 40 9.24 5.64 16.60
C GLY A 40 10.23 5.44 17.75
N ARG A 41 11.10 6.43 17.99
CA ARG A 41 12.05 6.45 19.12
C ARG A 41 11.42 6.89 20.44
N GLU A 42 10.51 7.88 20.42
CA GLU A 42 9.81 8.38 21.61
C GLU A 42 8.79 7.38 22.18
N ARG A 43 8.26 6.46 21.37
CA ARG A 43 7.37 5.35 21.79
C ARG A 43 6.20 5.78 22.69
N GLY A 44 5.66 6.97 22.50
CA GLY A 44 4.43 7.38 23.20
C GLY A 44 3.28 6.40 22.90
N THR A 45 2.42 6.14 23.88
CA THR A 45 1.26 5.24 23.73
C THR A 45 0.40 5.59 22.50
N ALA A 46 0.27 6.88 22.19
CA ALA A 46 -0.43 7.36 21.00
C ALA A 46 0.26 6.94 19.69
N VAL A 47 1.58 6.97 19.62
CA VAL A 47 2.35 6.53 18.43
C VAL A 47 2.19 5.03 18.21
N VAL A 48 2.31 4.24 19.28
CA VAL A 48 2.12 2.78 19.20
C VAL A 48 0.70 2.44 18.76
N ALA A 49 -0.31 3.12 19.30
CA ALA A 49 -1.69 2.95 18.87
C ALA A 49 -1.90 3.33 17.40
N ALA A 50 -1.29 4.42 16.94
CA ALA A 50 -1.33 4.82 15.54
C ALA A 50 -0.67 3.79 14.61
N LEU A 51 0.50 3.24 14.99
CA LEU A 51 1.18 2.19 14.22
C LEU A 51 0.32 0.92 14.11
N TRP A 52 -0.31 0.48 15.19
CA TRP A 52 -1.23 -0.65 15.14
C TRP A 52 -2.47 -0.37 14.29
N THR A 53 -2.96 0.87 14.30
CA THR A 53 -4.05 1.29 13.41
C THR A 53 -3.61 1.20 11.94
N VAL A 54 -2.41 1.65 11.61
CA VAL A 54 -1.83 1.51 10.26
C VAL A 54 -1.68 0.05 9.86
N VAL A 55 -1.21 -0.82 10.76
CA VAL A 55 -1.11 -2.27 10.52
C VAL A 55 -2.48 -2.85 10.19
N ALA A 56 -3.49 -2.54 11.00
CA ALA A 56 -4.86 -3.03 10.78
C ALA A 56 -5.40 -2.58 9.42
N ILE A 57 -5.22 -1.31 9.06
CA ILE A 57 -5.63 -0.78 7.75
C ILE A 57 -4.90 -1.52 6.62
N LYS A 58 -3.58 -1.69 6.70
CA LYS A 58 -2.81 -2.39 5.66
C LYS A 58 -3.26 -3.84 5.49
N VAL A 59 -3.54 -4.55 6.59
CA VAL A 59 -4.08 -5.92 6.55
C VAL A 59 -5.44 -5.95 5.85
N VAL A 60 -6.35 -5.02 6.17
CA VAL A 60 -7.66 -4.91 5.50
C VAL A 60 -7.49 -4.67 4.00
N VAL A 61 -6.62 -3.74 3.60
CA VAL A 61 -6.35 -3.46 2.18
C VAL A 61 -5.67 -4.65 1.48
N ALA A 62 -4.77 -5.36 2.15
CA ALA A 62 -4.08 -6.54 1.61
C ALA A 62 -5.06 -7.68 1.33
N LEU A 63 -6.06 -7.84 2.21
CA LEU A 63 -7.15 -8.81 2.05
C LEU A 63 -8.18 -8.38 1.01
N ALA A 64 -8.34 -7.08 0.74
CA ALA A 64 -9.37 -6.59 -0.16
C ALA A 64 -9.25 -7.17 -1.59
N ALA A 65 -8.05 -7.28 -2.14
CA ALA A 65 -7.82 -7.83 -3.48
C ALA A 65 -8.30 -9.29 -3.64
N PRO A 66 -7.83 -10.27 -2.84
CA PRO A 66 -8.29 -11.66 -2.95
C PRO A 66 -9.77 -11.83 -2.60
N VAL A 67 -10.30 -11.02 -1.68
CA VAL A 67 -11.71 -11.03 -1.29
C VAL A 67 -12.60 -10.56 -2.45
N LEU A 68 -12.30 -9.40 -3.05
CA LEU A 68 -13.12 -8.78 -4.10
C LEU A 68 -13.04 -9.52 -5.45
N VAL A 69 -11.92 -10.19 -5.73
CA VAL A 69 -11.73 -11.01 -6.94
C VAL A 69 -12.35 -12.40 -6.80
N GLY A 70 -12.88 -12.72 -5.63
CA GLY A 70 -13.61 -13.96 -5.41
C GLY A 70 -12.76 -15.18 -5.11
N VAL A 71 -11.45 -14.99 -4.85
CA VAL A 71 -10.52 -16.09 -4.49
C VAL A 71 -10.99 -16.82 -3.24
N VAL A 72 -11.59 -16.08 -2.30
CA VAL A 72 -12.14 -16.59 -1.05
C VAL A 72 -13.66 -16.39 -0.94
N ALA A 73 -14.32 -15.88 -1.99
CA ALA A 73 -15.72 -15.43 -1.90
C ALA A 73 -16.77 -16.55 -1.82
N ASN A 74 -16.40 -17.81 -2.01
CA ASN A 74 -17.30 -18.94 -1.71
C ASN A 74 -17.35 -19.26 -0.20
N ARG A 75 -16.49 -18.64 0.61
CA ARG A 75 -16.46 -18.79 2.07
C ARG A 75 -16.98 -17.55 2.80
N LEU A 76 -17.31 -16.47 2.07
CA LEU A 76 -17.62 -15.15 2.64
C LEU A 76 -19.08 -14.74 2.39
N PRO A 77 -19.67 -13.91 3.26
CA PRO A 77 -21.08 -13.56 3.15
C PRO A 77 -21.37 -12.64 1.93
N ALA A 78 -22.64 -12.59 1.51
CA ALA A 78 -23.04 -11.88 0.29
C ALA A 78 -22.70 -10.37 0.26
N TRP A 79 -22.59 -9.71 1.43
CA TRP A 79 -22.24 -8.27 1.52
C TRP A 79 -20.86 -7.96 0.92
N THR A 80 -19.96 -8.95 0.92
CA THR A 80 -18.62 -8.89 0.32
C THR A 80 -18.66 -8.69 -1.20
N ARG A 81 -19.79 -9.02 -1.85
CA ARG A 81 -20.03 -8.83 -3.29
C ARG A 81 -20.72 -7.49 -3.62
N SER A 82 -20.90 -6.62 -2.62
CA SER A 82 -21.58 -5.34 -2.82
C SER A 82 -20.82 -4.42 -3.79
N VAL A 83 -21.57 -3.67 -4.58
CA VAL A 83 -21.03 -2.65 -5.49
C VAL A 83 -20.23 -1.60 -4.72
N VAL A 84 -20.64 -1.28 -3.50
CA VAL A 84 -19.98 -0.30 -2.61
C VAL A 84 -18.55 -0.74 -2.27
N LEU A 85 -18.36 -1.98 -1.79
CA LEU A 85 -17.01 -2.47 -1.48
C LEU A 85 -16.12 -2.55 -2.70
N ARG A 86 -16.71 -2.87 -3.86
CA ARG A 86 -15.97 -2.93 -5.11
C ARG A 86 -15.56 -1.52 -5.57
N ALA A 87 -16.43 -0.52 -5.41
CA ALA A 87 -16.10 0.89 -5.66
C ALA A 87 -15.00 1.38 -4.70
N LEU A 88 -15.11 1.07 -3.41
CA LEU A 88 -14.05 1.37 -2.42
C LEU A 88 -12.73 0.70 -2.81
N GLY A 89 -12.76 -0.57 -3.21
CA GLY A 89 -11.57 -1.29 -3.69
C GLY A 89 -10.92 -0.62 -4.89
N TRP A 90 -11.71 -0.15 -5.87
CA TRP A 90 -11.18 0.64 -6.99
C TRP A 90 -10.57 1.94 -6.53
N THR A 91 -11.25 2.70 -5.68
CA THR A 91 -10.76 3.97 -5.15
C THR A 91 -9.46 3.76 -4.38
N THR A 92 -9.40 2.80 -3.47
CA THR A 92 -8.18 2.45 -2.72
C THR A 92 -7.04 2.06 -3.65
N ALA A 93 -7.29 1.20 -4.64
CA ALA A 93 -6.25 0.75 -5.56
C ALA A 93 -5.74 1.90 -6.45
N MET A 94 -6.62 2.80 -6.90
CA MET A 94 -6.24 4.00 -7.66
C MET A 94 -5.41 4.96 -6.83
N LEU A 95 -5.90 5.31 -5.63
CA LEU A 95 -5.21 6.22 -4.72
C LEU A 95 -3.82 5.69 -4.34
N LEU A 96 -3.73 4.40 -3.99
CA LEU A 96 -2.47 3.77 -3.63
C LEU A 96 -1.46 3.78 -4.78
N THR A 97 -1.93 3.49 -6.00
CA THR A 97 -1.09 3.53 -7.20
C THR A 97 -0.60 4.93 -7.50
N ALA A 98 -1.52 5.90 -7.52
CA ALA A 98 -1.21 7.29 -7.84
C ALA A 98 -0.28 7.90 -6.79
N TYR A 99 -0.55 7.65 -5.50
CA TYR A 99 0.29 8.11 -4.39
C TYR A 99 1.73 7.61 -4.54
N GLY A 100 1.93 6.29 -4.66
CA GLY A 100 3.27 5.72 -4.80
C GLY A 100 3.97 6.19 -6.08
N ALA A 101 3.26 6.25 -7.21
CA ALA A 101 3.84 6.67 -8.48
C ALA A 101 4.25 8.15 -8.49
N VAL A 102 3.41 9.03 -7.97
CA VAL A 102 3.69 10.47 -7.89
C VAL A 102 4.92 10.73 -7.02
N LEU A 103 4.97 10.10 -5.83
CA LEU A 103 6.11 10.27 -4.94
C LEU A 103 7.41 9.69 -5.53
N THR A 104 7.33 8.52 -6.16
CA THR A 104 8.47 7.93 -6.89
C THR A 104 8.99 8.88 -7.97
N ILE A 105 8.10 9.43 -8.79
CA ILE A 105 8.49 10.34 -9.89
C ILE A 105 9.09 11.63 -9.32
N ALA A 106 8.49 12.19 -8.27
CA ALA A 106 9.02 13.38 -7.60
C ALA A 106 10.44 13.11 -7.06
N GLY A 107 10.64 11.98 -6.38
CA GLY A 107 11.95 11.55 -5.88
C GLY A 107 13.01 11.42 -6.99
N VAL A 108 12.66 10.75 -8.10
CA VAL A 108 13.55 10.62 -9.27
C VAL A 108 13.89 11.99 -9.87
N LEU A 109 12.93 12.90 -9.95
CA LEU A 109 13.17 14.25 -10.48
C LEU A 109 14.11 15.06 -9.57
N ILE A 110 13.99 14.90 -8.25
CA ILE A 110 14.90 15.54 -7.29
C ILE A 110 16.32 14.97 -7.44
N GLU A 111 16.47 13.65 -7.47
CA GLU A 111 17.78 13.01 -7.61
C GLU A 111 18.45 13.28 -8.97
N ALA A 112 17.65 13.46 -10.03
CA ALA A 112 18.14 13.88 -11.34
C ALA A 112 18.55 15.36 -11.39
N GLY A 113 18.36 16.13 -10.32
CA GLY A 113 18.62 17.58 -10.26
C GLY A 113 17.64 18.42 -11.07
N ALA A 114 16.48 17.85 -11.44
CA ALA A 114 15.44 18.55 -12.19
C ALA A 114 14.54 19.40 -11.27
N ILE A 115 14.47 19.07 -9.99
CA ILE A 115 13.75 19.79 -8.94
C ILE A 115 14.68 19.91 -7.72
N ASP A 116 14.69 21.08 -7.07
CA ASP A 116 15.44 21.27 -5.83
C ASP A 116 14.77 20.54 -4.66
N ALA A 117 15.56 19.77 -3.91
CA ALA A 117 15.15 19.25 -2.61
C ALA A 117 14.99 20.40 -1.60
N ASP A 118 14.16 20.20 -0.57
CA ASP A 118 14.20 21.05 0.60
C ASP A 118 15.62 21.00 1.22
N ALA A 119 16.16 22.15 1.61
CA ALA A 119 17.49 22.23 2.23
C ALA A 119 17.63 21.42 3.53
N THR A 120 16.50 21.00 4.11
CA THR A 120 16.44 20.18 5.33
C THR A 120 16.10 18.71 5.06
N ALA A 121 15.98 18.31 3.79
CA ALA A 121 15.68 16.94 3.42
C ALA A 121 16.84 15.98 3.80
N ASP A 122 16.48 14.82 4.34
CA ASP A 122 17.43 13.74 4.55
C ASP A 122 17.61 12.96 3.24
N ASP A 123 18.78 13.09 2.62
CA ASP A 123 19.13 12.43 1.36
C ASP A 123 18.91 10.91 1.40
N ARG A 124 19.16 10.27 2.56
CA ARG A 124 18.99 8.84 2.70
C ARG A 124 17.52 8.47 2.72
N ALA A 125 16.70 9.20 3.47
CA ALA A 125 15.26 8.97 3.50
C ALA A 125 14.66 9.19 2.10
N LEU A 126 15.08 10.25 1.40
CA LEU A 126 14.66 10.55 0.03
C LEU A 126 14.97 9.39 -0.92
N ALA A 127 16.19 8.86 -0.91
CA ALA A 127 16.58 7.76 -1.78
C ALA A 127 15.78 6.49 -1.52
N TRP A 128 15.55 6.15 -0.25
CA TRP A 128 14.76 4.98 0.11
C TRP A 128 13.28 5.13 -0.24
N HIS A 129 12.73 6.34 -0.12
CA HIS A 129 11.38 6.65 -0.60
C HIS A 129 11.28 6.46 -2.11
N THR A 130 12.22 7.07 -2.84
CA THR A 130 12.29 7.05 -4.31
C THR A 130 12.39 5.63 -4.87
N TYR A 131 13.26 4.78 -4.31
CA TYR A 131 13.58 3.49 -4.93
C TYR A 131 12.89 2.28 -4.29
N LEU A 132 12.40 2.39 -3.06
CA LEU A 132 11.81 1.26 -2.37
C LEU A 132 10.39 1.54 -1.88
N TRP A 133 10.19 2.52 -1.00
CA TRP A 133 8.92 2.67 -0.30
C TRP A 133 7.78 3.07 -1.24
N ASP A 134 7.98 4.13 -2.02
CA ASP A 134 6.93 4.66 -2.88
C ASP A 134 6.66 3.76 -4.10
N PRO A 135 7.69 3.19 -4.77
CA PRO A 135 7.48 2.19 -5.81
C PRO A 135 6.76 0.94 -5.31
N TRP A 136 7.02 0.52 -4.07
CA TRP A 136 6.32 -0.61 -3.46
C TRP A 136 4.82 -0.33 -3.37
N PHE A 137 4.42 0.84 -2.87
CA PHE A 137 3.01 1.22 -2.79
C PHE A 137 2.38 1.32 -4.18
N ALA A 138 3.11 1.88 -5.16
CA ALA A 138 2.66 1.94 -6.54
C ALA A 138 2.39 0.53 -7.11
N LEU A 139 3.33 -0.39 -6.91
CA LEU A 139 3.22 -1.77 -7.38
C LEU A 139 2.07 -2.53 -6.68
N TRP A 140 1.90 -2.33 -5.38
CA TRP A 140 0.79 -2.90 -4.64
C TRP A 140 -0.56 -2.41 -5.18
N GLY A 141 -0.72 -1.10 -5.36
CA GLY A 141 -1.92 -0.52 -5.97
C GLY A 141 -2.16 -1.04 -7.39
N ALA A 142 -1.14 -1.07 -8.23
CA ALA A 142 -1.24 -1.49 -9.62
C ALA A 142 -1.65 -2.97 -9.74
N THR A 143 -1.04 -3.85 -8.96
CA THR A 143 -1.41 -5.28 -8.94
C THR A 143 -2.86 -5.48 -8.47
N PHE A 144 -3.33 -4.68 -7.50
CA PHE A 144 -4.73 -4.68 -7.06
C PHE A 144 -5.67 -4.18 -8.19
N LEU A 145 -5.35 -3.05 -8.85
CA LEU A 145 -6.13 -2.52 -9.98
C LEU A 145 -6.27 -3.55 -11.10
N VAL A 146 -5.17 -4.20 -11.49
CA VAL A 146 -5.18 -5.24 -12.53
C VAL A 146 -6.06 -6.43 -12.11
N ALA A 147 -6.03 -6.81 -10.83
CA ALA A 147 -6.87 -7.89 -10.31
C ALA A 147 -8.39 -7.54 -10.43
N LEU A 148 -8.78 -6.32 -10.05
CA LEU A 148 -10.17 -5.84 -10.20
C LEU A 148 -10.59 -5.75 -11.67
N TRP A 149 -9.70 -5.25 -12.54
CA TRP A 149 -9.96 -5.09 -13.96
C TRP A 149 -10.19 -6.42 -14.68
N ARG A 150 -9.34 -7.42 -14.43
CA ARG A 150 -9.46 -8.77 -15.02
C ARG A 150 -10.80 -9.40 -14.67
N THR A 151 -11.22 -9.28 -13.41
CA THR A 151 -12.49 -9.85 -12.92
C THR A 151 -13.70 -9.20 -13.61
N ARG A 152 -13.67 -7.87 -13.79
CA ARG A 152 -14.73 -7.14 -14.51
C ARG A 152 -14.85 -7.59 -15.97
N ARG A 153 -13.73 -7.85 -16.66
CA ARG A 153 -13.76 -8.33 -18.05
C ARG A 153 -14.42 -9.70 -18.16
N THR A 154 -14.09 -10.63 -17.27
CA THR A 154 -14.68 -11.97 -17.25
C THR A 154 -16.20 -11.94 -17.05
N GLU A 155 -16.70 -11.11 -16.13
CA GLU A 155 -18.14 -10.94 -15.89
C GLU A 155 -18.89 -10.39 -17.12
N LEU A 156 -18.28 -9.44 -17.84
CA LEU A 156 -18.88 -8.85 -19.04
C LEU A 156 -18.92 -9.83 -20.22
N SER A 157 -17.92 -10.70 -20.36
CA SER A 157 -17.90 -11.76 -21.38
C SER A 157 -18.95 -12.82 -21.12
N GLY A 158 -19.12 -13.28 -19.88
CA GLY A 158 -20.13 -14.29 -19.51
C GLY A 158 -21.57 -13.79 -19.59
N ARG A 159 -21.80 -12.47 -19.62
CA ARG A 159 -23.13 -11.86 -19.79
C ARG A 159 -23.58 -11.77 -21.26
N ARG A 160 -22.67 -12.01 -22.22
CA ARG A 160 -22.92 -11.89 -23.66
C ARG A 160 -23.08 -13.25 -24.37
N SER A 161 -22.85 -14.36 -23.67
CA SER A 161 -23.07 -15.75 -24.11
C SER A 161 -24.38 -16.29 -23.60
#